data_AF-N4TBE4-F1
#
_entry.id   AF-N4TBE4-F1
#
_cell.length_a   1.000
_cell.length_b   1.000
_cell.length_c   1.000
_cell.angle_alpha   90.00
_cell.angle_beta   90.00
_cell.angle_gamma   90.00
#
_symmetry.space_group_name_H-M   'P 1'
#
loop_
_entity.id
_entity.type
_entity.pdbx_description
1 polymer ?
#
loop_
_entity_poly.entity_id
_entity_poly.type
_entity_poly.pdbx_seq_one_letter_code
_entity_poly.pdbx_strand_id
1 'polypeptide(L)' 'MENGDSFNQRDREKFMQAARTLGIEDSVTEEMIDIGQTLHFAYLHEDLINASDLPREQKKAVHAELQKALVKI' A
#
# COMPACT_ATOMS: atom_id res chain seq x y z
N MET A 1 -11.70 12.86 9.50
CA MET A 1 -10.58 11.99 9.14
C MET A 1 -10.63 11.84 7.64
N GLU A 2 -9.58 12.26 6.94
CA GLU A 2 -9.41 11.87 5.53
C GLU A 2 -9.45 10.35 5.50
N ASN A 3 -10.45 9.79 4.80
CA ASN A 3 -10.43 8.37 4.51
C ASN A 3 -9.14 8.13 3.73
N GLY A 4 -8.25 7.31 4.27
CA GLY A 4 -7.09 6.81 3.55
C GLY A 4 -7.57 5.86 2.46
N ASP A 5 -8.27 6.41 1.46
CA ASP A 5 -8.71 5.68 0.30
C ASP A 5 -7.48 5.42 -0.57
N SER A 6 -7.41 4.21 -1.11
CA SER A 6 -6.43 3.81 -2.12
C SER A 6 -6.37 4.85 -3.24
N PHE A 7 -5.19 5.00 -3.86
CA PHE A 7 -4.99 5.86 -5.03
C PHE A 7 -6.05 5.57 -6.10
N ASN A 8 -7.04 6.45 -6.23
CA ASN A 8 -8.06 6.31 -7.27
C ASN A 8 -7.49 6.80 -8.61
N GLN A 9 -8.20 6.52 -9.70
CA GLN A 9 -7.73 6.87 -11.05
C GLN A 9 -7.41 8.36 -11.21
N ARG A 10 -8.19 9.26 -10.59
CA ARG A 10 -7.96 10.70 -10.66
C ARG A 10 -6.70 11.11 -9.91
N ASP A 11 -6.45 10.52 -8.76
CA ASP A 11 -5.23 10.78 -8.00
C ASP A 11 -4.01 10.25 -8.74
N ARG A 12 -4.15 9.09 -9.40
CA ARG A 12 -3.12 8.52 -10.30
C ARG A 12 -2.78 9.49 -11.43
N GLU A 13 -3.78 10.00 -12.13
CA GLU A 13 -3.60 10.97 -13.22
C GLU A 13 -2.91 12.26 -12.76
N LYS A 14 -3.32 12.81 -11.61
CA LYS A 14 -2.67 14.00 -11.03
C LYS A 14 -1.22 13.76 -10.65
N PHE A 15 -0.92 12.61 -10.04
CA PHE A 15 0.44 12.24 -9.65
C PHE A 15 1.34 12.06 -10.87
N MET A 16 0.87 11.33 -11.88
CA MET A 16 1.54 11.19 -13.18
C MET A 16 1.84 12.54 -13.83
N GLN A 17 0.86 13.45 -13.83
CA GLN A 17 1.05 14.80 -14.39
C GLN A 17 2.10 15.61 -13.62
N ALA A 18 2.12 15.49 -12.29
CA ALA A 18 3.14 16.15 -11.46
C ALA A 18 4.53 15.56 -11.72
N ALA A 19 4.67 14.24 -11.79
CA ALA A 19 5.93 13.55 -12.08
C ALA A 19 6.48 13.94 -13.46
N ARG A 20 5.64 13.98 -14.49
CA ARG A 20 6.02 14.46 -15.83
C ARG A 20 6.51 15.90 -15.82
N THR A 21 5.87 16.76 -15.04
CA THR A 21 6.31 18.17 -14.88
C THR A 21 7.70 18.26 -14.25
N LEU A 22 8.05 17.28 -13.41
CA LEU A 22 9.37 17.15 -12.79
C LEU A 22 10.38 16.37 -13.65
N GLY A 23 9.99 15.94 -14.85
CA GLY A 23 10.82 15.15 -15.75
C GLY A 23 11.06 13.70 -15.31
N ILE A 24 10.20 13.18 -14.41
CA ILE A 24 10.26 11.77 -13.97
C ILE A 24 9.63 10.91 -15.06
N GLU A 25 10.26 9.77 -15.35
CA GLU A 25 9.76 8.81 -16.31
C GLU A 25 8.42 8.21 -15.85
N ASP A 26 7.53 7.97 -16.82
CA ASP A 26 6.23 7.34 -16.55
C ASP A 26 6.41 5.96 -15.90
N SER A 27 7.38 5.15 -16.36
CA SER A 27 7.69 3.82 -15.80
C SER A 27 8.04 3.87 -14.30
N VAL A 28 8.92 4.80 -13.91
CA VAL A 28 9.30 5.03 -12.51
C VAL A 28 8.10 5.49 -11.70
N THR A 29 7.28 6.37 -12.27
CA THR A 29 6.09 6.92 -11.60
C THR A 29 5.04 5.84 -11.36
N GLU A 30 4.82 4.96 -12.34
CA GLU A 30 3.91 3.81 -12.22
C GLU A 30 4.41 2.84 -11.15
N GLU A 31 5.70 2.53 -11.12
CA GLU A 31 6.30 1.68 -10.07
C GLU A 31 6.15 2.30 -8.67
N MET A 32 6.34 3.62 -8.53
CA MET A 32 6.11 4.32 -7.26
C MET A 32 4.65 4.24 -6.80
N ILE A 33 3.69 4.34 -7.73
CA ILE A 33 2.26 4.20 -7.43
C ILE A 33 1.96 2.77 -6.97
N ASP A 34 2.47 1.77 -7.68
CA ASP A 34 2.23 0.36 -7.38
C ASP A 34 2.82 -0.03 -6.02
N ILE A 35 4.05 0.43 -5.70
CA ILE A 35 4.67 0.25 -4.38
C ILE A 35 3.84 0.94 -3.30
N GLY A 36 3.44 2.20 -3.52
CA GLY A 36 2.65 2.97 -2.56
C GLY A 36 1.30 2.32 -2.25
N GLN A 37 0.58 1.84 -3.27
CA GLN A 37 -0.67 1.10 -3.10
C GLN A 37 -0.45 -0.23 -2.38
N THR A 38 0.60 -0.97 -2.73
CA THR A 38 0.92 -2.25 -2.07
C THR A 38 1.21 -2.06 -0.58
N LEU A 39 1.99 -1.04 -0.22
CA LEU A 39 2.25 -0.69 1.18
C LEU A 39 0.98 -0.23 1.92
N HIS A 40 0.14 0.58 1.27
CA HIS A 40 -1.12 1.01 1.85
C HIS A 40 -2.01 -0.20 2.23
N PHE A 41 -2.17 -1.16 1.32
CA PHE A 41 -2.93 -2.38 1.61
C PHE A 41 -2.29 -3.22 2.69
N ALA A 42 -0.95 -3.30 2.73
CA ALA A 42 -0.23 -4.03 3.75
C ALA A 42 -0.53 -3.50 5.17
N TYR A 43 -0.43 -2.19 5.36
CA TYR A 43 -0.72 -1.56 6.64
C TYR A 43 -2.21 -1.65 7.01
N LEU A 44 -3.11 -1.49 6.03
CA LEU A 44 -4.53 -1.70 6.27
C LEU A 44 -4.82 -3.14 6.72
N HIS A 45 -4.17 -4.14 6.10
CA HIS A 45 -4.28 -5.52 6.52
C HIS A 45 -3.72 -5.73 7.93
N GLU A 46 -2.60 -5.10 8.29
CA GLU A 46 -2.04 -5.14 9.64
C GLU A 46 -3.05 -4.63 10.69
N ASP A 47 -3.66 -3.48 10.41
CA ASP A 47 -4.68 -2.87 11.29
C ASP A 47 -5.93 -3.74 11.41
N LEU A 48 -6.40 -4.32 10.30
CA LEU A 48 -7.53 -5.24 10.28
C LEU A 48 -7.25 -6.53 11.08
N ILE A 49 -6.05 -7.11 10.95
CA ILE A 49 -5.62 -8.26 11.74
C ILE A 49 -5.63 -7.90 13.23
N ASN A 50 -5.09 -6.73 13.58
CA ASN A 50 -5.04 -6.26 14.95
C ASN A 50 -6.45 -6.05 15.54
N ALA A 51 -7.37 -5.48 14.76
CA ALA A 51 -8.76 -5.23 15.15
C ALA A 51 -9.64 -6.49 15.18
N SER A 52 -9.24 -7.58 14.50
CA SER A 52 -10.03 -8.82 14.44
C SER A 52 -10.19 -9.53 15.80
N ASP A 53 -11.18 -10.41 15.90
CA ASP A 53 -11.40 -11.26 17.08
C ASP A 53 -10.50 -12.51 17.12
N LEU A 54 -9.48 -12.58 16.25
CA LEU A 54 -8.59 -13.74 16.18
C LEU A 54 -7.81 -13.96 17.50
N PRO A 55 -7.60 -15.21 17.92
CA PRO A 55 -6.70 -15.51 19.02
C PRO A 55 -5.29 -14.96 18.76
N ARG A 56 -4.60 -14.54 19.82
CA ARG A 56 -3.25 -13.93 19.73
C ARG A 56 -2.26 -14.72 18.87
N GLU A 57 -2.25 -16.05 19.00
CA GLU A 57 -1.31 -16.89 18.24
C GLU A 57 -1.65 -16.95 16.75
N GLN A 58 -2.93 -16.85 16.38
CA GLN A 58 -3.33 -16.74 14.97
C GLN A 58 -2.95 -15.38 14.39
N LYS A 59 -3.14 -14.28 15.15
CA LYS A 59 -2.69 -12.95 14.73
C LYS A 59 -1.19 -12.92 14.42
N LYS A 60 -0.35 -13.53 15.28
CA LYS A 60 1.09 -13.63 15.04
C LYS A 60 1.43 -14.41 13.77
N ALA A 61 0.72 -15.52 13.51
CA ALA A 61 0.96 -16.33 12.33
C ALA A 61 0.66 -15.53 11.05
N VAL A 62 -0.49 -14.86 10.99
CA VAL A 62 -0.87 -14.01 9.84
C VAL A 62 0.09 -12.83 9.68
N HIS A 63 0.50 -12.19 10.78
CA HIS A 63 1.52 -11.13 10.74
C HIS A 63 2.86 -11.61 10.17
N ALA A 64 3.32 -12.80 10.56
CA ALA A 64 4.56 -13.36 10.02
C ALA A 64 4.47 -13.64 8.52
N GLU A 65 3.32 -14.10 8.03
CA GLU A 65 3.07 -14.30 6.60
C GLU A 65 3.02 -12.99 5.83
N LEU A 66 2.33 -11.98 6.37
CA LEU A 66 2.28 -10.63 5.78
C LEU A 66 3.69 -10.03 5.69
N GLN A 67 4.48 -10.09 6.76
CA GLN A 67 5.87 -9.61 6.76
C GLN A 67 6.74 -10.33 5.73
N LYS A 68 6.56 -11.65 5.57
CA LYS A 68 7.27 -12.42 4.55
C LYS A 68 6.89 -12.01 3.12
N ALA A 69 5.65 -11.57 2.91
CA ALA A 69 5.21 -11.04 1.61
C ALA A 69 5.81 -9.66 1.33
N LEU A 70 5.92 -8.80 2.34
CA LEU A 70 6.48 -7.44 2.19
C LEU A 70 7.97 -7.41 1.91
N VAL A 71 8.74 -8.35 2.47
CA VAL A 71 10.20 -8.46 2.21
C VAL A 71 10.52 -8.80 0.75
N LYS A 72 9.54 -9.18 -0.06
CA LYS A 72 9.71 -9.51 -1.49
C LYS A 72 9.46 -8.34 -2.43
N ILE A 73 9.02 -7.19 -1.90
CA ILE A 73 8.86 -5.92 -2.61
C ILE A 73 10.19 -5.17 -2.50
#